data_AF-A0A6H1ZMS9-F1
#
_entry.id   AF-A0A6H1ZMS9-F1
#
_cell.length_a   1.000
_cell.length_b   1.000
_cell.length_c   1.000
_cell.angle_alpha   90.00
_cell.angle_beta   90.00
_cell.angle_gamma   90.00
#
_symmetry.space_group_name_H-M   'P 1'
#
loop_
_entity.id
_entity.type
_entity.pdbx_description
1 polymer ?
#
loop_
_entity_poly.entity_id
_entity_poly.type
_entity_poly.pdbx_seq_one_letter_code
_entity_poly.pdbx_strand_id
1 'polypeptide(L)'
;MNEELQQQIELLSNRVKSLETTQQVPDHFHSGFDNSRIRIKDLDTIFFKQATINPISLVDGAGETIQVTGVTGATLGDWVLISAPYSLQGITVTAYVQATSVVEIRIQNESGSIIDLGIGIWRIFILKKIV
;
A
#
# COMPACT_ATOMS: atom_id res chain seq x y z
N MET A 1 -44.75 57.43 15.56
CA MET A 1 -43.94 56.21 15.38
C MET A 1 -43.90 55.51 16.74
N ASN A 2 -44.32 54.25 16.84
CA ASN A 2 -44.43 53.53 18.12
C ASN A 2 -43.04 53.27 18.73
N GLU A 3 -42.80 53.60 20.00
CA GLU A 3 -41.49 53.48 20.68
C GLU A 3 -40.97 52.04 20.68
N GLU A 4 -41.88 51.06 20.76
CA GLU A 4 -41.56 49.64 20.71
C GLU A 4 -40.94 49.23 19.35
N LEU A 5 -41.38 49.84 18.26
CA LEU A 5 -40.83 49.57 16.93
C LEU A 5 -39.40 50.13 16.80
N GLN A 6 -39.11 51.26 17.45
CA GLN A 6 -37.76 51.84 17.47
C GLN A 6 -36.79 50.95 18.23
N GLN A 7 -37.22 50.42 19.39
CA GLN A 7 -36.41 49.48 20.17
C GLN A 7 -36.12 48.18 19.42
N GLN A 8 -37.10 47.65 18.67
CA GLN A 8 -36.90 46.46 17.84
C GLN A 8 -35.91 46.70 16.69
N ILE A 9 -35.98 47.87 16.04
CA ILE A 9 -35.04 48.25 14.97
C ILE A 9 -33.62 48.37 15.52
N GLU A 10 -33.45 48.99 16.69
CA GLU A 10 -32.14 49.12 17.33
C GLU A 10 -31.55 47.75 17.71
N LEU A 11 -32.37 46.86 18.27
CA LEU A 11 -31.95 45.49 18.60
C LEU A 11 -31.51 44.73 17.34
N LEU A 12 -32.31 44.80 16.27
CA LEU A 12 -32.00 44.14 15.01
C LEU A 12 -30.71 44.70 14.40
N SER A 13 -30.52 46.01 14.43
CA SER A 13 -29.30 46.68 13.95
C SER A 13 -28.07 46.19 14.72
N ASN A 14 -28.16 46.11 16.05
CA ASN A 14 -27.07 45.59 16.89
C ASN A 14 -26.78 44.10 16.62
N ARG A 15 -27.81 43.29 16.35
CA ARG A 15 -27.65 41.87 16.01
C ARG A 15 -26.94 41.70 14.67
N VAL A 16 -27.34 42.44 13.63
CA VAL A 16 -26.68 42.42 12.32
C VAL A 16 -25.21 42.80 12.46
N LYS A 17 -24.91 43.87 13.19
CA LYS A 17 -23.53 44.32 13.45
C LYS A 17 -22.68 43.24 14.15
N SER A 18 -23.27 42.50 15.10
CA SER A 18 -22.57 41.39 15.76
C SER A 18 -22.28 40.21 14.83
N LEU A 19 -23.19 39.91 13.89
CA LEU A 19 -23.04 38.83 12.92
C LEU A 19 -21.96 39.17 11.88
N GLU A 20 -21.94 40.41 11.40
CA GLU A 20 -20.88 40.90 10.50
C GLU A 20 -19.49 40.80 11.15
N THR A 21 -19.40 41.04 12.45
CA THR A 21 -18.14 40.94 13.20
C THR A 21 -17.72 39.48 13.44
N THR A 22 -18.68 38.57 13.63
CA THR A 22 -18.41 37.14 13.87
C THR A 22 -18.00 36.42 12.59
N GLN A 23 -18.44 36.91 11.42
CA GLN A 23 -18.10 36.32 10.11
C GLN A 23 -16.69 36.65 9.61
N GLN A 24 -15.93 37.50 10.31
CA GLN A 24 -14.57 37.90 9.94
C GLN A 24 -13.46 37.17 10.70
N VAL A 25 -13.73 36.01 11.30
CA VAL A 25 -12.61 35.12 11.65
C VAL A 25 -12.09 34.57 10.31
N PRO A 26 -10.83 34.80 9.93
CA PRO A 26 -10.28 34.18 8.73
C PRO A 26 -10.54 32.68 8.85
N ASP A 27 -11.16 32.07 7.84
CA ASP A 27 -11.18 30.62 7.71
C ASP A 27 -9.72 30.18 7.72
N HIS A 28 -9.24 29.70 8.86
CA HIS A 28 -7.88 29.23 8.98
C HIS A 28 -7.88 27.82 8.43
N PHE A 29 -7.52 27.72 7.16
CA PHE A 29 -7.26 26.43 6.56
C PHE A 29 -6.09 25.79 7.30
N HIS A 30 -6.32 24.62 7.91
CA HIS A 30 -5.23 23.80 8.41
C HIS A 30 -4.42 23.32 7.22
N SER A 31 -3.19 23.83 7.06
CA SER A 31 -2.20 23.32 6.10
C SER A 31 -1.50 22.04 6.61
N GLY A 32 -2.14 21.34 7.56
CA GLY A 32 -1.58 20.18 8.24
C GLY A 32 -1.51 18.95 7.33
N PHE A 33 -0.44 18.19 7.49
CA PHE A 33 -0.25 16.90 6.85
C PHE A 33 -1.25 15.89 7.42
N ASP A 34 -2.22 15.48 6.60
CA ASP A 34 -3.27 14.52 6.98
C ASP A 34 -2.69 13.09 7.00
N ASN A 35 -2.18 12.69 8.16
CA ASN A 35 -1.61 11.36 8.37
C ASN A 35 -2.62 10.22 8.16
N SER A 36 -3.92 10.49 8.22
CA SER A 36 -4.97 9.50 7.97
C SER A 36 -5.03 9.05 6.50
N ARG A 37 -4.36 9.78 5.61
CA ARG A 37 -4.28 9.48 4.18
C ARG A 37 -2.99 8.78 3.77
N ILE A 38 -2.01 8.65 4.66
CA ILE A 38 -0.78 7.90 4.37
C ILE A 38 -1.12 6.42 4.37
N ARG A 39 -1.04 5.78 3.21
CA ARG A 39 -1.12 4.32 3.11
C ARG A 39 0.28 3.77 2.86
N ILE A 40 0.48 2.51 3.25
CA ILE A 40 1.74 1.78 3.01
C ILE A 40 2.14 1.80 1.51
N LYS A 41 1.14 1.79 0.62
CA LYS A 41 1.35 1.89 -0.84
C LYS A 41 1.83 3.27 -1.34
N ASP A 42 1.67 4.31 -0.52
CA ASP A 42 2.04 5.68 -0.88
C ASP A 42 3.46 6.00 -0.38
N LEU A 43 4.14 5.05 0.27
CA LEU A 43 5.53 5.13 0.68
C LEU A 43 6.45 4.79 -0.50
N ASP A 44 7.35 5.70 -0.87
CA ASP A 44 8.33 5.52 -1.97
C ASP A 44 9.35 4.40 -1.70
N THR A 45 9.37 3.87 -0.47
CA THR A 45 10.24 2.76 -0.07
C THR A 45 9.60 1.39 -0.30
N ILE A 46 8.37 1.34 -0.80
CA ILE A 46 7.59 0.10 -0.90
C ILE A 46 7.07 -0.10 -2.31
N PHE A 47 7.46 -1.22 -2.94
CA PHE A 47 7.03 -1.56 -4.29
C PHE A 47 6.24 -2.87 -4.31
N PHE A 48 5.24 -2.91 -5.19
CA PHE A 48 4.39 -4.09 -5.39
C PHE A 48 4.45 -4.54 -6.84
N LYS A 49 4.56 -5.86 -7.04
CA LYS A 49 4.45 -6.47 -8.36
C LYS A 49 3.59 -7.72 -8.28
N GLN A 50 2.79 -7.94 -9.30
CA GLN A 50 2.09 -9.20 -9.52
C GLN A 50 2.70 -9.89 -10.74
N ALA A 51 2.86 -11.21 -10.66
CA ALA A 51 3.38 -12.03 -11.75
C ALA A 51 2.57 -13.32 -11.86
N THR A 52 2.22 -13.69 -13.08
CA THR A 52 1.64 -15.01 -13.36
C THR A 52 2.78 -16.01 -13.42
N ILE A 53 2.75 -16.98 -12.51
CA ILE A 53 3.78 -18.00 -12.35
C ILE A 53 3.11 -19.36 -12.49
N ASN A 54 3.73 -20.22 -13.30
CA ASN A 54 3.33 -21.62 -13.46
C ASN A 54 4.52 -22.51 -13.09
N PRO A 55 4.65 -22.91 -11.81
CA PRO A 55 5.69 -23.83 -11.41
C PRO A 55 5.53 -25.19 -12.11
N ILE A 56 6.64 -25.86 -12.38
CA ILE A 56 6.59 -27.25 -12.83
C ILE A 56 6.10 -28.16 -11.70
N SER A 57 5.61 -29.35 -12.04
CA SER A 57 5.38 -30.38 -11.04
C SER A 57 6.73 -30.82 -10.45
N LEU A 58 6.85 -30.73 -9.12
CA LEU A 58 8.08 -30.99 -8.39
C LEU A 58 7.99 -32.33 -7.66
N VAL A 59 8.93 -33.23 -7.95
CA VAL A 59 9.16 -34.44 -7.14
C VAL A 59 9.81 -34.07 -5.81
N ASP A 60 9.84 -35.01 -4.86
CA ASP A 60 10.51 -34.82 -3.58
C ASP A 60 12.01 -34.50 -3.76
N GLY A 61 12.52 -33.53 -3.01
CA GLY A 61 13.88 -33.00 -3.11
C GLY A 61 14.14 -32.10 -4.33
N ALA A 62 13.18 -31.97 -5.26
CA ALA A 62 13.33 -31.10 -6.42
C ALA A 62 12.98 -29.65 -6.08
N GLY A 63 13.63 -28.73 -6.77
CA GLY A 63 13.27 -27.32 -6.70
C GLY A 63 13.46 -26.59 -8.01
N GLU A 64 12.64 -25.58 -8.20
CA GLU A 64 12.61 -24.71 -9.37
C GLU A 64 13.00 -23.29 -8.97
N THR A 65 13.65 -22.59 -9.89
CA THR A 65 13.94 -21.15 -9.73
C THR A 65 13.32 -20.41 -10.89
N ILE A 66 12.40 -19.51 -10.55
CA ILE A 66 11.63 -18.73 -11.51
C ILE A 66 12.09 -17.29 -11.42
N GLN A 67 12.53 -16.76 -12.57
CA GLN A 67 12.97 -15.38 -12.68
C GLN A 67 11.81 -14.47 -13.09
N VAL A 68 11.52 -13.46 -12.27
CA VAL A 68 10.53 -12.42 -12.56
C VAL A 68 11.23 -11.12 -12.91
N THR A 69 11.03 -10.66 -14.14
CA THR A 69 11.62 -9.42 -14.65
C THR A 69 10.65 -8.24 -14.60
N GLY A 70 11.18 -7.02 -14.64
CA GLY A 70 10.37 -5.80 -14.62
C GLY A 70 9.69 -5.58 -13.26
N VAL A 71 10.40 -5.90 -12.18
CA VAL A 71 10.00 -5.58 -10.80
C VAL A 71 10.53 -4.18 -10.47
N THR A 72 9.74 -3.16 -10.80
CA THR A 72 10.13 -1.75 -10.57
C THR A 72 10.53 -1.51 -9.12
N GLY A 73 11.66 -0.83 -8.92
CA GLY A 73 12.16 -0.51 -7.59
C GLY A 73 12.96 -1.64 -6.92
N ALA A 74 13.10 -2.83 -7.51
CA ALA A 74 13.98 -3.87 -6.96
C ALA A 74 15.46 -3.56 -7.22
N THR A 75 16.27 -3.45 -6.17
CA THR A 75 17.73 -3.31 -6.22
C THR A 75 18.41 -4.29 -5.26
N LEU A 76 19.68 -4.61 -5.52
CA LEU A 76 20.41 -5.57 -4.69
C LEU A 76 20.47 -5.14 -3.22
N GLY A 77 20.11 -6.08 -2.34
CA GLY A 77 20.02 -5.89 -0.90
C GLY A 77 18.66 -5.39 -0.40
N ASP A 78 17.68 -5.17 -1.27
CA ASP A 78 16.29 -4.94 -0.85
C ASP A 78 15.65 -6.24 -0.34
N TRP A 79 14.69 -6.10 0.58
CA TRP A 79 13.94 -7.24 1.09
C TRP A 79 12.84 -7.63 0.10
N VAL A 80 12.64 -8.93 -0.07
CA VAL A 80 11.57 -9.49 -0.92
C VAL A 80 10.66 -10.36 -0.06
N LEU A 81 9.39 -10.00 -0.01
CA LEU A 81 8.33 -10.83 0.53
C LEU A 81 7.48 -11.35 -0.63
N ILE A 82 7.12 -12.63 -0.55
CA ILE A 82 6.38 -13.33 -1.59
C ILE A 82 5.12 -13.96 -0.99
N SER A 83 4.00 -13.84 -1.70
CA SER A 83 2.74 -14.50 -1.34
C SER A 83 2.25 -15.33 -2.51
N ALA A 84 2.16 -16.64 -2.27
CA ALA A 84 1.50 -17.58 -3.16
C ALA A 84 -0.03 -17.39 -3.10
N PRO A 85 -0.76 -17.61 -4.21
CA PRO A 85 -2.22 -17.50 -4.25
C PRO A 85 -2.94 -18.73 -3.69
N TYR A 86 -2.20 -19.80 -3.35
CA TYR A 86 -2.72 -21.10 -2.90
C TYR A 86 -1.88 -21.68 -1.76
N SER A 87 -2.36 -22.79 -1.16
CA SER A 87 -1.59 -23.56 -0.18
C SER A 87 -0.36 -24.19 -0.84
N LEU A 88 0.79 -24.08 -0.18
CA LEU A 88 2.05 -24.65 -0.66
C LEU A 88 2.19 -26.15 -0.39
N GLN A 89 1.27 -26.77 0.38
CA GLN A 89 1.24 -28.22 0.58
C GLN A 89 2.56 -28.83 1.09
N GLY A 90 3.34 -28.07 1.89
CA GLY A 90 4.64 -28.50 2.41
C GLY A 90 5.85 -28.01 1.61
N ILE A 91 5.63 -27.34 0.47
CA ILE A 91 6.68 -26.66 -0.29
C ILE A 91 7.17 -25.42 0.46
N THR A 92 8.48 -25.19 0.42
CA THR A 92 9.11 -23.96 0.91
C THR A 92 9.41 -23.02 -0.26
N VAL A 93 9.14 -21.74 -0.07
CA VAL A 93 9.38 -20.71 -1.09
C VAL A 93 10.25 -19.60 -0.50
N THR A 94 11.32 -19.26 -1.20
CA THR A 94 12.19 -18.12 -0.88
C THR A 94 12.27 -17.21 -2.09
N ALA A 95 12.29 -15.89 -1.88
CA ALA A 95 12.46 -14.93 -2.95
C ALA A 95 13.56 -13.92 -2.60
N TYR A 96 14.30 -13.47 -3.61
CA TYR A 96 15.39 -12.50 -3.44
C TYR A 96 15.60 -11.68 -4.71
N VAL A 97 16.20 -10.49 -4.57
CA VAL A 97 16.61 -9.68 -5.71
C VAL A 97 17.91 -10.25 -6.27
N GLN A 98 17.88 -10.75 -7.50
CA GLN A 98 19.06 -11.31 -8.18
C GLN A 98 19.84 -10.22 -8.92
N ALA A 99 19.14 -9.22 -9.48
CA ALA A 99 19.72 -8.05 -10.13
C ALA A 99 18.72 -6.88 -10.10
N THR A 100 19.14 -5.71 -10.57
CA THR A 100 18.24 -4.55 -10.72
C THR A 100 17.01 -4.92 -11.54
N SER A 101 15.82 -4.67 -10.99
CA SER A 101 14.52 -5.01 -11.59
C SER A 101 14.27 -6.50 -11.84
N VAL A 102 15.05 -7.38 -11.21
CA VAL A 102 14.94 -8.85 -11.35
C VAL A 102 14.85 -9.50 -9.97
N VAL A 103 13.77 -10.25 -9.76
CA VAL A 103 13.54 -11.06 -8.55
C VAL A 103 13.52 -12.52 -8.94
N GLU A 104 14.21 -13.35 -8.17
CA GLU A 104 14.12 -14.80 -8.30
C GLU A 104 13.28 -15.39 -7.17
N ILE A 105 12.49 -16.39 -7.52
CA ILE A 105 11.65 -17.15 -6.61
C ILE A 105 12.13 -18.59 -6.67
N ARG A 106 12.69 -19.07 -5.55
CA ARG A 106 13.09 -20.46 -5.35
C ARG A 106 11.93 -21.20 -4.69
N ILE A 107 11.46 -22.25 -5.36
CA ILE A 107 10.41 -23.14 -4.90
C ILE A 107 11.07 -24.50 -4.66
N GLN A 108 10.99 -25.03 -3.43
CA GLN A 108 11.64 -26.27 -3.03
C GLN A 108 10.61 -27.24 -2.42
N ASN A 109 10.49 -28.44 -2.98
CA ASN A 109 9.60 -29.47 -2.47
C ASN A 109 10.37 -30.46 -1.58
N GLU A 110 9.99 -30.52 -0.30
CA GLU A 110 10.52 -31.46 0.70
C GLU A 110 9.37 -32.19 1.41
N SER A 111 8.24 -32.38 0.71
CA SER A 111 7.00 -32.94 1.28
C SER A 111 6.95 -34.47 1.26
N GLY A 112 7.91 -35.15 0.60
CA GLY A 112 7.86 -36.60 0.41
C GLY A 112 6.91 -37.09 -0.68
N SER A 113 6.29 -36.17 -1.44
CA SER A 113 5.36 -36.50 -2.54
C SER A 113 5.54 -35.56 -3.72
N ILE A 114 5.05 -35.97 -4.90
CA ILE A 114 5.02 -35.12 -6.08
C ILE A 114 3.91 -34.08 -5.90
N ILE A 115 4.23 -32.80 -6.07
CA ILE A 115 3.27 -31.69 -5.96
C ILE A 115 3.20 -30.94 -7.28
N ASP A 116 1.98 -30.68 -7.74
CA ASP A 116 1.69 -29.72 -8.81
C ASP A 116 0.91 -28.54 -8.20
N LEU A 117 1.51 -27.36 -8.26
CA LEU A 117 0.92 -26.13 -7.73
C LEU A 117 0.00 -25.43 -8.75
N GLY A 118 0.17 -25.74 -10.04
CA GLY A 118 -0.52 -25.07 -11.14
C GLY A 118 -0.19 -23.57 -11.28
N ILE A 119 -0.82 -22.98 -12.29
CA ILE A 119 -0.67 -21.57 -12.62
C ILE A 119 -1.41 -20.67 -11.61
N GLY A 120 -0.77 -19.57 -11.21
CA GLY A 120 -1.37 -18.60 -10.30
C GLY A 120 -0.74 -17.21 -10.39
N ILE A 121 -1.44 -16.22 -9.83
CA ILE A 121 -0.93 -14.85 -9.70
C ILE A 121 -0.27 -14.68 -8.34
N TRP A 122 1.05 -14.55 -8.35
CA TRP A 122 1.86 -14.36 -7.15
C TRP A 122 2.07 -12.88 -6.88
N ARG A 123 2.10 -12.51 -5.60
CA ARG A 123 2.31 -11.13 -5.16
C ARG A 123 3.71 -10.99 -4.59
N ILE A 124 4.50 -10.12 -5.21
CA ILE A 124 5.86 -9.76 -4.83
C ILE A 124 5.81 -8.38 -4.17
N PHE A 125 6.38 -8.30 -2.99
CA PHE A 125 6.45 -7.08 -2.20
C PHE A 125 7.92 -6.78 -1.91
N ILE A 126 8.35 -5.58 -2.27
CA ILE A 126 9.72 -5.13 -2.10
C ILE A 126 9.72 -4.05 -1.03
N LEU A 127 10.53 -4.25 0.01
CA LEU A 127 10.87 -3.20 0.97
C LEU A 127 12.28 -2.74 0.69
N LYS A 128 12.43 -1.46 0.36
CA LYS A 128 13.74 -0.85 0.18
C LYS A 128 14.56 -0.97 1.45
N LYS A 129 15.85 -1.29 1.28
CA LYS A 129 16.79 -1.17 2.39
C LYS A 129 16.85 0.27 2.90
N ILE A 130 16.90 0.42 4.22
CA ILE A 130 17.19 1.70 4.86
C ILE A 130 18.70 1.89 4.77
N VAL A 131 19.14 2.93 4.08
CA VAL A 131 20.56 3.34 3.96
C VAL A 131 20.74 4.66 4.67
#